data_AF-A0A829WI93-F1
#
_entry.id   AF-A0A829WI93-F1
#
_cell.length_a   1.000
_cell.length_b   1.000
_cell.length_c   1.000
_cell.angle_alpha   90.00
_cell.angle_beta   90.00
_cell.angle_gamma   90.00
#
_symmetry.space_group_name_H-M   'P 1'
#
loop_
_entity.id
_entity.type
_entity.pdbx_description
1 polymer ?
#
loop_
_entity_poly.entity_id
_entity_poly.type
_entity_poly.pdbx_seq_one_letter_code
_entity_poly.pdbx_strand_id
1 'polypeptide(L)'
;MGKTQGMSRYKLKSALVPYGFITPATLTIVLLVLYPIMYGVYISFFDTNLVNKWNFVGLKYYIQALTDSSFLHSLWKTLVFTVTVVAGHFTLGFIFPPF
;
A
#
# COMPACT_ATOMS: atom_id res chain seq x y z
N MET A 1 46.97 10.43 29.10
CA MET A 1 45.54 10.08 29.30
C MET A 1 44.69 10.77 28.24
N GLY A 2 44.22 10.07 27.22
CA GLY A 2 43.36 10.68 26.20
C GLY A 2 42.75 9.64 25.25
N LYS A 3 41.61 10.02 24.66
CA LYS A 3 40.96 9.42 23.48
C LYS A 3 39.94 8.28 23.71
N THR A 4 38.82 8.53 24.39
CA THR A 4 37.68 7.57 24.33
C THR A 4 36.27 8.17 24.32
N GLN A 5 36.10 9.49 24.29
CA GLN A 5 34.74 10.10 24.28
C GLN A 5 34.26 10.56 22.89
N GLY A 6 35.14 10.56 21.88
CA GLY A 6 34.83 11.04 20.53
C GLY A 6 34.12 10.04 19.61
N MET A 7 34.20 8.74 19.86
CA MET A 7 33.76 7.72 18.87
C MET A 7 32.26 7.39 18.91
N SER A 8 31.59 7.60 20.05
CA SER A 8 30.17 7.20 20.24
C SER A 8 29.18 8.13 19.54
N ARG A 9 29.46 9.43 19.48
CA ARG A 9 28.57 10.41 18.83
C ARG A 9 28.67 10.39 17.31
N TYR A 10 29.81 9.98 16.76
CA TYR A 10 30.00 9.84 15.31
C TYR A 10 29.25 8.63 14.76
N LYS A 11 29.18 7.51 15.49
CA LYS A 11 28.37 6.35 15.07
C LYS A 11 26.86 6.64 15.06
N LEU A 12 26.33 7.34 16.07
CA LEU A 12 24.91 7.75 16.08
C LEU A 12 24.59 8.75 14.97
N LYS A 13 25.45 9.76 14.74
CA LYS A 13 25.25 10.73 13.65
C LYS A 13 25.35 10.05 12.28
N SER A 14 26.32 9.16 12.08
CA SER A 14 26.46 8.40 10.84
C SER A 14 25.29 7.45 10.58
N ALA A 15 24.62 6.94 11.62
CA ALA A 15 23.43 6.12 11.50
C ALA A 15 22.17 6.93 11.19
N LEU A 16 22.08 8.19 11.65
CA LEU A 16 20.93 9.07 11.43
C LEU A 16 20.95 9.80 10.08
N VAL A 17 22.13 10.03 9.50
CA VAL A 17 22.29 10.63 8.16
C VAL A 17 21.50 9.89 7.06
N PRO A 18 21.58 8.55 6.90
CA PRO A 18 20.80 7.85 5.88
C PRO A 18 19.29 7.93 6.11
N TYR A 19 18.81 7.96 7.37
CA TYR A 19 17.39 8.19 7.65
C TYR A 19 16.95 9.58 7.19
N GLY A 20 17.78 10.61 7.34
CA GLY A 20 17.51 11.96 6.83
C GLY A 20 17.28 12.01 5.32
N PHE A 21 18.06 11.24 4.54
CA PHE A 21 17.90 11.17 3.08
C PHE A 21 16.63 10.42 2.64
N ILE A 22 16.22 9.39 3.39
CA ILE A 22 15.02 8.59 3.07
C ILE A 22 13.74 9.29 3.54
N THR A 23 13.83 10.10 4.60
CA THR A 23 12.70 10.81 5.22
C THR A 23 11.81 11.56 4.22
N PRO A 24 12.30 12.41 3.29
CA PRO A 24 11.41 13.13 2.37
C PRO A 24 10.63 12.20 1.42
N ALA A 25 11.26 11.13 0.95
CA ALA A 25 10.60 10.14 0.10
C ALA A 25 9.54 9.35 0.89
N THR A 26 9.89 8.87 2.07
CA THR A 26 8.94 8.14 2.94
C THR A 26 7.79 9.03 3.38
N LEU A 27 8.04 10.28 3.75
CA LEU A 27 7.01 11.22 4.14
C LEU A 27 6.02 11.46 3.00
N THR A 28 6.53 11.59 1.77
CA THR A 28 5.69 11.75 0.58
C THR A 28 4.80 10.52 0.36
N ILE A 29 5.35 9.30 0.45
CA ILE A 29 4.58 8.06 0.35
C ILE A 29 3.51 7.98 1.45
N VAL A 30 3.87 8.31 2.69
CA VAL A 30 2.94 8.26 3.81
C VAL A 30 1.78 9.24 3.62
N LEU A 31 2.06 10.47 3.21
CA LEU A 31 1.03 11.50 3.05
C LEU A 31 0.15 11.31 1.81
N LEU A 32 0.72 10.86 0.70
CA LEU A 32 -0.01 10.78 -0.58
C LEU A 32 -0.55 9.40 -0.89
N VAL A 33 0.00 8.33 -0.30
CA VAL A 33 -0.42 6.95 -0.57
C VAL A 33 -1.02 6.34 0.68
N LEU A 34 -0.28 6.32 1.79
CA LEU A 34 -0.72 5.60 2.98
C LEU A 34 -1.94 6.29 3.63
N TYR A 35 -1.91 7.62 3.76
CA TYR A 35 -3.02 8.40 4.34
C TYR A 35 -4.35 8.17 3.62
N PRO A 36 -4.47 8.34 2.28
CA PRO A 36 -5.75 8.12 1.62
C PRO A 36 -6.19 6.65 1.64
N ILE A 37 -5.26 5.69 1.63
CA ILE A 37 -5.62 4.27 1.81
C ILE A 37 -6.22 4.04 3.19
N MET A 38 -5.58 4.52 4.25
CA MET A 38 -6.07 4.36 5.61
C MET A 38 -7.43 5.06 5.81
N TYR A 39 -7.58 6.26 5.26
CA TYR A 39 -8.85 6.97 5.27
C TYR A 39 -9.93 6.23 4.48
N GLY A 40 -9.59 5.69 3.31
CA GLY A 40 -10.45 4.85 2.48
C GLY A 40 -10.96 3.62 3.23
N VAL A 41 -10.07 2.93 3.95
CA VAL A 41 -10.41 1.79 4.82
C VAL A 41 -11.28 2.23 5.98
N TYR A 42 -11.03 3.39 6.58
CA TYR A 42 -11.88 3.92 7.65
C TYR A 42 -13.30 4.19 7.13
N ILE A 43 -13.46 4.91 6.01
CA ILE A 43 -14.77 5.26 5.46
C ILE A 43 -15.56 4.05 4.94
N SER A 44 -14.92 2.96 4.52
CA SER A 44 -15.63 1.77 4.03
C SER A 44 -16.42 1.02 5.12
N PHE A 45 -16.18 1.31 6.41
CA PHE A 45 -17.02 0.84 7.51
C PHE A 45 -18.25 1.71 7.78
N PHE A 46 -18.38 2.86 7.10
CA PHE A 46 -19.47 3.79 7.28
C PHE A 46 -20.34 3.85 6.02
N ASP A 47 -21.64 3.94 6.23
CA ASP A 47 -22.59 4.40 5.21
C ASP A 47 -22.52 5.92 5.19
N THR A 48 -21.82 6.45 4.21
CA THR A 48 -21.68 7.88 3.94
C THR A 48 -22.23 8.20 2.57
N ASN A 49 -23.12 9.18 2.50
CA ASN A 49 -23.63 9.75 1.24
C ASN A 49 -23.44 11.27 1.32
N LEU A 50 -23.37 11.96 0.17
CA LEU A 50 -23.24 13.43 0.10
C LEU A 50 -24.34 14.18 0.89
N VAL A 51 -25.47 13.52 1.14
CA VAL A 51 -26.66 14.10 1.79
C VAL A 51 -26.90 13.59 3.22
N ASN A 52 -26.41 12.40 3.57
CA ASN A 52 -26.74 11.74 4.84
C ASN A 52 -25.61 11.83 5.88
N LYS A 53 -25.98 11.75 7.16
CA LYS A 53 -25.03 11.60 8.27
C LYS A 53 -24.30 10.27 8.15
N TRP A 54 -23.03 10.26 8.57
CA TRP A 54 -22.20 9.07 8.59
C TRP A 54 -22.74 8.06 9.59
N ASN A 55 -23.19 6.91 9.10
CA ASN A 55 -23.67 5.82 9.95
C ASN A 55 -22.64 4.69 9.96
N PHE A 56 -22.16 4.30 11.15
CA PHE A 56 -21.24 3.17 11.25
C PHE A 56 -22.00 1.87 11.01
N VAL A 57 -21.67 1.15 9.93
CA VAL A 57 -22.30 -0.13 9.55
C VAL A 57 -21.36 -1.33 9.68
N GLY A 58 -20.11 -1.08 10.11
CA GLY A 58 -19.12 -2.13 10.34
C GLY A 58 -18.85 -2.94 9.07
N LEU A 59 -18.94 -4.27 9.17
CA LEU A 59 -18.59 -5.20 8.10
C LEU A 59 -19.72 -5.49 7.10
N LYS A 60 -20.88 -4.84 7.24
CA LYS A 60 -22.07 -5.13 6.43
C LYS A 60 -21.79 -5.07 4.92
N TYR A 61 -21.11 -4.01 4.45
CA TYR A 61 -20.80 -3.85 3.04
C TYR A 61 -19.80 -4.86 2.51
N TYR A 62 -18.84 -5.30 3.34
CA TYR A 62 -17.90 -6.35 2.97
C TYR A 62 -18.60 -7.68 2.76
N ILE A 63 -19.49 -8.07 3.69
CA ILE A 63 -20.28 -9.30 3.56
C ILE A 63 -21.16 -9.21 2.32
N GLN A 64 -21.85 -8.09 2.12
CA GLN A 64 -22.70 -7.88 0.95
C GLN A 64 -21.91 -8.03 -0.36
N ALA A 65 -20.75 -7.37 -0.48
CA ALA A 65 -19.89 -7.48 -1.65
C ALA A 65 -19.44 -8.92 -1.89
N LEU A 66 -19.04 -9.65 -0.84
CA LEU A 66 -18.58 -11.04 -0.95
C LEU A 66 -19.71 -12.03 -1.27
N THR A 67 -20.96 -11.70 -1.00
CA THR A 67 -22.13 -12.52 -1.35
C THR A 67 -22.77 -12.15 -2.68
N ASP A 68 -22.41 -11.00 -3.25
CA ASP A 68 -22.97 -10.51 -4.52
C ASP A 68 -22.36 -11.28 -5.70
N SER A 69 -23.20 -12.00 -6.44
CA SER A 69 -22.79 -12.78 -7.61
C SER A 69 -22.16 -11.93 -8.72
N SER A 70 -22.60 -10.68 -8.88
CA SER A 70 -22.06 -9.75 -9.88
C SER A 70 -20.64 -9.31 -9.50
N PHE A 71 -20.44 -9.01 -8.21
CA PHE A 71 -19.11 -8.68 -7.68
C PHE A 71 -18.16 -9.87 -7.82
N LEU A 72 -18.57 -11.06 -7.40
CA LEU A 72 -17.75 -12.28 -7.51
C LEU A 72 -17.43 -12.63 -8.96
N HIS A 73 -18.38 -12.47 -9.88
CA HIS A 73 -18.14 -12.71 -11.30
C HIS A 73 -17.12 -11.70 -11.87
N SER A 74 -17.24 -10.42 -11.51
CA SER A 74 -16.28 -9.38 -11.92
C SER A 74 -14.89 -9.65 -11.34
N LEU A 75 -14.82 -10.02 -10.05
CA LEU A 75 -13.58 -10.41 -9.37
C LEU A 75 -12.91 -11.59 -10.07
N TRP A 76 -13.68 -12.62 -10.44
CA TRP A 76 -13.17 -13.77 -11.17
C TRP A 76 -12.60 -13.38 -12.53
N LYS A 77 -13.29 -12.53 -13.29
CA LYS A 77 -12.79 -12.02 -14.58
C LYS A 77 -11.48 -11.25 -14.40
N THR A 78 -11.38 -10.39 -13.39
CA THR A 78 -10.14 -9.67 -13.07
C THR A 78 -9.02 -10.62 -12.69
N LEU A 79 -9.28 -11.63 -11.84
CA LEU A 79 -8.28 -12.62 -11.44
C LEU A 79 -7.75 -13.41 -12.64
N VAL A 80 -8.65 -13.95 -13.47
CA VAL A 80 -8.27 -14.69 -14.69
C VAL A 80 -7.45 -13.80 -15.62
N PHE A 81 -7.86 -12.55 -15.81
CA PHE A 81 -7.12 -11.57 -16.59
C PHE A 81 -5.72 -11.32 -16.01
N THR A 82 -5.61 -10.99 -14.72
CA THR A 82 -4.33 -10.72 -14.05
C THR A 82 -3.39 -11.91 -14.16
N VAL A 83 -3.86 -13.13 -13.86
CA VAL A 83 -3.03 -14.34 -13.96
C VAL A 83 -2.56 -14.56 -15.39
N THR A 84 -3.44 -14.43 -16.38
CA THR A 84 -3.09 -14.59 -17.79
C THR A 84 -2.06 -13.57 -18.24
N VAL A 85 -2.25 -12.30 -17.86
CA VAL A 85 -1.34 -11.21 -18.19
C VAL A 85 0.02 -11.40 -17.52
N VAL A 86 0.05 -11.72 -16.23
CA VAL A 86 1.30 -11.94 -15.49
C VAL A 86 2.05 -13.14 -16.08
N ALA A 87 1.38 -14.27 -16.30
CA ALA A 87 1.97 -15.43 -16.96
C ALA A 87 2.51 -15.07 -18.35
N GLY A 88 1.76 -14.30 -19.14
CA GLY A 88 2.19 -13.79 -20.44
C GLY A 88 3.42 -12.88 -20.36
N HIS A 89 3.50 -11.99 -19.37
CA HIS A 89 4.69 -11.14 -19.16
C HIS A 89 5.92 -11.98 -18.82
N PHE A 90 5.77 -12.98 -17.95
CA PHE A 90 6.87 -13.89 -17.63
C PHE A 90 7.31 -14.69 -18.87
N THR A 91 6.38 -15.29 -19.62
CA THR A 91 6.73 -16.08 -20.81
C THR A 91 7.40 -15.22 -21.87
N LEU A 92 6.87 -14.02 -22.14
CA LEU A 92 7.50 -13.07 -23.07
C LEU A 92 8.88 -12.62 -22.60
N GLY A 93 9.05 -12.35 -21.30
CA GLY A 93 10.36 -12.00 -20.73
C GLY A 93 11.40 -13.11 -20.85
N PHE A 94 10.99 -14.38 -20.72
CA PHE A 94 11.88 -15.53 -20.94
C PHE A 94 12.18 -15.78 -22.42
N ILE A 95 11.22 -15.53 -23.32
CA ILE A 95 11.37 -15.74 -24.77
C ILE A 95 12.17 -14.62 -25.42
N PHE A 96 11.97 -13.38 -24.99
CA PHE A 96 12.68 -12.20 -25.49
C PHE A 96 13.57 -11.62 -24.39
N PRO A 97 14.65 -12.33 -24.01
CA PRO A 97 15.68 -11.74 -23.19
C PRO A 97 16.28 -10.55 -23.97
N PRO A 98 16.28 -9.34 -23.39
CA PRO A 98 16.91 -8.18 -24.01
C PRO A 98 18.43 -8.35 -23.89
N PHE A 99 19.03 -9.07 -24.84
CA PHE A 99 20.48 -9.12 -25.03
C PHE A 99 20.92 -8.03 -26.01
#